data_AF-A0A4Y9RSC3-F1
#
_entry.id   AF-A0A4Y9RSC3-F1
#
_cell.length_a   1.000
_cell.length_b   1.000
_cell.length_c   1.000
_cell.angle_alpha   90.00
_cell.angle_beta   90.00
_cell.angle_gamma   90.00
#
_symmetry.space_group_name_H-M   'P 1'
#
loop_
_entity.id
_entity.type
_entity.pdbx_description
1 polymer ?
#
loop_
_entity_poly.entity_id
_entity_poly.type
_entity_poly.pdbx_seq_one_letter_code
_entity_poly.pdbx_strand_id
1 'polypeptide(L)'
;MVETMIERNHLGLCLGAIAVCMAAWLFVGFERYVGDHETGMFWEPFLKRRPSLQMTFRNPAQSDLEILPPDSLGADTKAEFLEYCRVRFGLDDMAICFETIKAARI
;
A
#
# COMPACT_ATOMS: atom_id res chain seq x y z
N MET A 1 -13.15 9.58 44.82
CA MET A 1 -13.96 8.64 43.99
C MET A 1 -14.23 9.15 42.58
N VAL A 2 -14.22 10.48 42.34
CA VAL A 2 -14.38 11.08 41.01
C VAL A 2 -13.06 11.04 40.19
N GLU A 3 -11.90 11.31 40.81
CA GLU A 3 -10.59 11.23 40.13
C GLU A 3 -10.26 9.82 39.60
N THR A 4 -10.54 8.78 40.39
CA THR A 4 -10.35 7.38 39.99
C THR A 4 -11.27 6.94 38.84
N MET A 5 -12.41 7.63 38.66
CA MET A 5 -13.34 7.36 37.57
C MET A 5 -12.92 8.07 36.28
N ILE A 6 -12.34 9.26 36.41
CA ILE A 6 -11.77 10.05 35.30
C ILE A 6 -10.53 9.36 34.72
N GLU A 7 -9.56 8.94 35.54
CA GLU A 7 -8.35 8.23 35.06
C GLU A 7 -8.68 6.91 34.33
N ARG A 8 -9.66 6.16 34.83
CA ARG A 8 -10.09 4.89 34.21
C ARG A 8 -10.76 5.11 32.85
N ASN A 9 -11.44 6.26 32.66
CA ASN A 9 -12.08 6.61 31.40
C ASN A 9 -11.06 7.05 30.33
N HIS A 10 -9.99 7.76 30.74
CA HIS A 10 -8.89 8.11 29.84
C HIS A 10 -8.08 6.90 29.40
N LEU A 11 -7.82 5.94 30.31
CA LEU A 11 -7.13 4.70 29.95
C LEU A 11 -7.91 3.88 28.91
N GLY A 12 -9.23 3.73 29.11
CA GLY A 12 -10.11 3.05 28.16
C GLY A 12 -10.13 3.73 26.78
N LEU A 13 -10.20 5.07 26.76
CA LEU A 13 -10.16 5.86 25.52
C LEU A 13 -8.82 5.70 24.79
N CYS A 14 -7.70 5.74 25.51
CA CYS A 14 -6.37 5.56 24.93
C CYS A 14 -6.21 4.15 24.33
N LEU A 15 -6.62 3.10 25.03
CA LEU A 15 -6.56 1.73 24.52
C LEU A 15 -7.44 1.54 23.28
N GLY A 16 -8.65 2.12 23.29
CA GLY A 16 -9.53 2.13 22.13
C GLY A 16 -8.90 2.83 20.93
N ALA A 17 -8.33 4.02 21.14
CA ALA A 17 -7.65 4.77 20.08
C ALA A 17 -6.45 4.01 19.51
N ILE A 18 -5.64 3.37 20.35
CA ILE A 18 -4.50 2.54 19.91
C ILE A 18 -5.00 1.37 19.06
N ALA A 19 -6.06 0.68 19.49
CA ALA A 19 -6.63 -0.42 18.71
C ALA A 19 -7.13 0.02 17.33
N VAL A 20 -7.79 1.19 17.25
CA VAL A 20 -8.23 1.77 15.97
C VAL A 20 -7.03 2.13 15.09
N CYS A 21 -5.99 2.76 15.64
CA CYS A 21 -4.77 3.09 14.90
C CYS A 21 -4.06 1.84 14.37
N MET A 22 -3.97 0.77 15.18
CA MET A 22 -3.40 -0.51 14.77
C MET A 22 -4.22 -1.18 13.66
N ALA A 23 -5.55 -1.10 13.73
CA ALA A 23 -6.42 -1.61 12.67
C ALA A 23 -6.27 -0.77 11.39
N ALA A 24 -6.27 0.56 11.49
CA ALA A 24 -6.13 1.47 10.35
C ALA A 24 -4.80 1.27 9.61
N TRP A 25 -3.71 1.00 10.34
CA TRP A 25 -2.39 0.70 9.78
C TRP A 25 -2.42 -0.44 8.76
N LEU A 26 -3.25 -1.47 8.99
CA LEU A 26 -3.35 -2.61 8.07
C LEU A 26 -3.87 -2.21 6.69
N PHE A 27 -4.48 -1.03 6.57
CA PHE A 27 -5.10 -0.51 5.36
C PHE A 27 -4.38 0.71 4.77
N VAL A 28 -3.28 1.18 5.36
CA VAL A 28 -2.49 2.28 4.81
C VAL A 28 -1.13 1.76 4.34
N GLY A 29 -0.72 2.13 3.13
CA GLY A 29 0.57 1.79 2.55
C GLY A 29 1.22 2.99 1.86
N PHE A 30 2.52 2.87 1.58
CA PHE A 30 3.30 3.84 0.83
C PHE A 30 3.98 3.14 -0.33
N GLU A 31 3.72 3.59 -1.54
CA GLU A 31 4.37 3.10 -2.75
C GLU A 31 5.54 3.99 -3.11
N ARG A 32 6.68 3.39 -3.45
CA ARG A 32 7.82 4.13 -4.00
C ARG A 32 7.54 4.44 -5.47
N TYR A 33 7.34 5.71 -5.77
CA TYR A 33 7.29 6.21 -7.14
C TYR A 33 8.68 6.63 -7.59
N VAL A 34 9.05 6.23 -8.82
CA VAL A 34 10.29 6.63 -9.48
C VAL A 34 9.89 7.34 -10.76
N GLY A 35 9.95 8.66 -10.73
CA GLY A 35 9.78 9.50 -11.90
C GLY A 35 11.11 9.78 -12.58
N ASP A 36 11.03 10.51 -13.69
CA ASP A 36 12.21 10.96 -14.43
C ASP A 36 13.07 11.96 -13.63
N HIS A 37 14.11 12.49 -14.27
CA HIS A 37 15.02 13.45 -13.67
C HIS A 37 14.36 14.78 -13.23
N GLU A 38 13.15 15.10 -13.71
CA GLU A 38 12.40 16.29 -13.29
C GLU A 38 11.58 16.03 -12.02
N THR A 39 11.00 14.83 -11.93
CA THR A 39 10.10 14.46 -10.83
C THR A 39 10.83 13.80 -9.66
N GLY A 40 11.93 13.11 -9.93
CA GLY A 40 12.71 12.38 -8.95
C GLY A 40 11.95 11.20 -8.33
N MET A 41 12.20 10.95 -7.05
CA MET A 41 11.65 9.81 -6.31
C MET A 41 10.87 10.30 -5.09
N PHE A 42 9.66 9.79 -4.90
CA PHE A 42 8.85 10.08 -3.73
C PHE A 42 8.03 8.87 -3.26
N TRP A 43 7.48 8.98 -2.06
CA TRP A 43 6.58 7.97 -1.49
C TRP A 43 5.13 8.43 -1.63
N GLU A 44 4.34 7.70 -2.39
CA GLU A 44 2.92 7.95 -2.59
C GLU A 44 2.09 7.16 -1.58
N PRO A 45 1.31 7.82 -0.70
CA PRO A 45 0.42 7.14 0.21
C PRO A 45 -0.79 6.54 -0.54
N PHE A 46 -1.23 5.36 -0.13
CA PHE A 46 -2.43 4.73 -0.67
C PHE A 46 -3.20 3.92 0.38
N LEU A 47 -4.48 3.67 0.09
CA LEU A 47 -5.32 2.76 0.86
C LEU A 47 -5.25 1.35 0.27
N LYS A 48 -4.77 0.40 1.06
CA LYS A 48 -4.71 -1.02 0.69
C LYS A 48 -6.13 -1.58 0.56
N ARG A 49 -6.35 -2.37 -0.49
CA ARG A 49 -7.61 -3.08 -0.74
C ARG A 49 -7.67 -4.43 -0.03
N ARG A 50 -6.52 -4.97 0.39
CA ARG A 50 -6.40 -6.13 1.28
C ARG A 50 -5.53 -5.78 2.49
N PRO A 51 -5.90 -6.21 3.71
CA PRO A 51 -5.12 -5.91 4.90
C PRO A 51 -3.74 -6.57 4.80
N SER A 52 -2.69 -5.80 5.11
CA SER A 52 -1.32 -6.30 5.13
C SER A 52 -0.48 -5.58 6.18
N LEU A 53 0.45 -6.31 6.80
CA LEU A 53 1.43 -5.76 7.73
C LEU A 53 2.54 -4.97 7.02
N GLN A 54 2.71 -5.16 5.72
CA GLN A 54 3.70 -4.44 4.92
C GLN A 54 3.31 -2.96 4.79
N MET A 55 4.24 -2.04 5.06
CA MET A 55 4.01 -0.60 4.87
C MET A 55 4.42 -0.11 3.50
N THR A 56 5.60 -0.54 3.05
CA THR A 56 6.26 0.02 1.88
C THR A 56 6.18 -0.95 0.72
N PHE A 57 5.79 -0.42 -0.44
CA PHE A 57 5.55 -1.18 -1.64
C PHE A 57 6.40 -0.61 -2.78
N ARG A 58 6.83 -1.50 -3.67
CA ARG A 58 7.42 -1.17 -4.97
C ARG A 58 6.61 -1.92 -6.01
N ASN A 59 6.31 -1.29 -7.13
CA ASN A 59 5.71 -1.98 -8.27
C ASN A 59 6.73 -3.01 -8.82
N PRO A 60 6.47 -4.33 -8.74
CA PRO A 60 7.41 -5.34 -9.23
C PRO A 60 7.62 -5.29 -10.75
N ALA A 61 6.68 -4.70 -11.49
CA ALA A 61 6.81 -4.48 -12.93
C ALA A 61 7.68 -3.26 -13.29
N GLN A 62 8.07 -2.42 -12.31
CA GLN A 62 8.92 -1.27 -12.56
C GLN A 62 10.37 -1.70 -12.76
N SER A 63 10.92 -1.37 -13.93
CA SER A 63 12.35 -1.44 -14.24
C SER A 63 12.85 -0.05 -14.57
N ASP A 64 13.58 0.57 -13.64
CA ASP A 64 14.00 1.97 -13.71
C ASP A 64 12.82 2.93 -13.94
N LEU A 65 12.69 3.51 -15.14
CA LEU A 65 11.59 4.43 -15.51
C LEU A 65 10.47 3.72 -16.30
N GLU A 66 10.68 2.47 -16.71
CA GLU A 66 9.74 1.72 -17.53
C GLU A 66 8.90 0.76 -16.66
N ILE A 67 7.63 0.61 -17.03
CA ILE A 67 6.74 -0.40 -16.45
C ILE A 67 6.59 -1.53 -17.46
N LEU A 68 7.17 -2.67 -17.14
CA LEU A 68 7.21 -3.82 -18.02
C LEU A 68 5.83 -4.53 -18.07
N PRO A 69 5.39 -4.99 -19.25
CA PRO A 69 4.14 -5.73 -19.36
C PRO A 69 4.23 -7.08 -18.64
N PRO A 70 3.11 -7.60 -18.08
CA PRO A 70 3.11 -8.85 -17.32
C PRO A 70 3.77 -10.02 -18.05
N ASP A 71 3.61 -10.12 -19.37
CA ASP A 71 4.16 -11.22 -20.17
C ASP A 71 5.70 -11.25 -20.22
N SER A 72 6.34 -10.09 -20.03
CA SER A 72 7.81 -9.97 -19.98
C SER A 72 8.40 -10.27 -18.60
N LEU A 73 7.56 -10.39 -17.56
CA LEU A 73 8.01 -10.67 -16.20
C LEU A 73 8.37 -12.16 -16.02
N GLY A 74 9.42 -12.43 -15.25
CA GLY A 74 9.74 -13.78 -14.79
C GLY A 74 8.64 -14.38 -13.91
N ALA A 75 8.61 -15.70 -13.76
CA ALA A 75 7.54 -16.39 -13.04
C ALA A 75 7.40 -15.91 -11.57
N ASP A 76 8.51 -15.72 -10.87
CA ASP A 76 8.52 -15.24 -9.48
C ASP A 76 8.01 -13.78 -9.41
N THR A 77 8.48 -12.92 -10.32
CA THR A 77 8.05 -11.52 -10.43
C THR A 77 6.56 -11.40 -10.76
N LYS A 78 6.00 -12.33 -11.57
CA LYS A 78 4.54 -12.37 -11.85
C LYS A 78 3.74 -12.62 -10.57
N ALA A 79 4.20 -13.51 -9.70
CA ALA A 79 3.54 -13.78 -8.44
C ALA A 79 3.57 -12.55 -7.50
N GLU A 80 4.72 -11.89 -7.41
CA GLU A 80 4.87 -10.65 -6.64
C GLU A 80 4.01 -9.51 -7.21
N PHE A 81 3.99 -9.37 -8.54
CA PHE A 81 3.19 -8.36 -9.22
C PHE A 81 1.69 -8.57 -8.97
N LEU A 82 1.21 -9.82 -9.05
CA LEU A 82 -0.18 -10.14 -8.75
C LEU A 82 -0.54 -9.81 -7.29
N GLU A 83 0.35 -10.10 -6.33
CA GLU A 83 0.08 -9.74 -4.94
C GLU A 83 0.09 -8.23 -4.70
N TYR A 84 1.01 -7.51 -5.35
CA TYR A 84 0.99 -6.06 -5.38
C TYR A 84 -0.34 -5.52 -5.94
N CYS A 85 -0.83 -6.06 -7.05
CA CYS A 85 -2.11 -5.67 -7.66
C CYS A 85 -3.31 -5.88 -6.72
N ARG A 86 -3.33 -7.00 -6.00
CA ARG A 86 -4.36 -7.31 -5.01
C ARG A 86 -4.36 -6.34 -3.84
N VAL A 87 -3.18 -6.00 -3.32
CA VAL A 87 -3.06 -5.09 -2.18
C VAL A 87 -3.30 -3.64 -2.59
N ARG A 88 -2.72 -3.19 -3.71
CA ARG A 88 -2.76 -1.78 -4.14
C ARG A 88 -4.08 -1.39 -4.82
N PHE A 89 -4.61 -2.27 -5.67
CA PHE A 89 -5.77 -1.98 -6.53
C PHE A 89 -6.96 -2.92 -6.29
N GLY A 90 -6.77 -4.03 -5.57
CA GLY A 90 -7.83 -5.01 -5.34
C GLY A 90 -8.15 -5.83 -6.59
N LEU A 91 -7.19 -5.95 -7.50
CA LEU A 91 -7.33 -6.64 -8.77
C LEU A 91 -6.62 -7.99 -8.73
N ASP A 92 -7.28 -9.03 -9.23
CA ASP A 92 -6.73 -10.38 -9.38
C ASP A 92 -6.30 -10.69 -10.83
N ASP A 93 -6.44 -9.73 -11.73
CA ASP A 93 -6.01 -9.82 -13.13
C ASP A 93 -4.82 -8.90 -13.39
N MET A 94 -3.70 -9.48 -13.83
CA MET A 94 -2.45 -8.75 -14.06
C MET A 94 -2.54 -7.78 -15.23
N ALA A 95 -3.29 -8.10 -16.30
CA ALA A 95 -3.39 -7.25 -17.48
C ALA A 95 -4.24 -6.00 -17.17
N ILE A 96 -5.36 -6.17 -16.47
CA ILE A 96 -6.19 -5.04 -16.03
C ILE A 96 -5.41 -4.16 -15.04
N CYS A 97 -4.66 -4.76 -14.12
CA CYS A 97 -3.82 -4.04 -13.18
C CYS A 97 -2.73 -3.23 -13.88
N PHE A 98 -2.04 -3.83 -14.85
CA PHE A 98 -1.02 -3.14 -15.64
C PHE A 98 -1.55 -1.90 -16.34
N GLU A 99 -2.70 -1.99 -17.01
CA GLU A 99 -3.32 -0.82 -17.66
C GLU A 99 -3.80 0.22 -16.64
N THR A 100 -4.26 -0.21 -15.46
CA THR A 100 -4.63 0.70 -14.35
C THR A 100 -3.41 1.48 -13.84
N ILE A 101 -2.26 0.81 -13.68
CA ILE A 101 -1.02 1.45 -13.27
C ILE A 101 -0.59 2.47 -14.33
N LYS A 102 -0.56 2.07 -15.61
CA LYS A 102 -0.22 2.99 -16.70
C LYS A 102 -1.12 4.22 -16.71
N ALA A 103 -2.43 4.04 -16.62
CA ALA A 103 -3.38 5.15 -16.58
C ALA A 103 -3.17 6.09 -15.37
N ALA A 104 -2.61 5.59 -14.27
CA ALA A 104 -2.29 6.39 -13.08
C ALA A 104 -0.90 7.05 -13.13
N ARG A 105 -0.02 6.65 -14.05
CA ARG A 105 1.37 7.13 -14.18
C ARG A 105 1.64 7.95 -15.45
N ILE A 106 0.70 7.97 -16.40
CA ILE A 106 0.72 8.82 -17.61
C ILE A 106 0.09 10.18 -17.30
#